data_AF-A0A1J5KBF9-F1
#
_entry.id   AF-A0A1J5KBF9-F1
#
_cell.length_a   1.000
_cell.length_b   1.000
_cell.length_c   1.000
_cell.angle_alpha   90.00
_cell.angle_beta   90.00
_cell.angle_gamma   90.00
#
_symmetry.space_group_name_H-M   'P 1'
#
loop_
_entity.id
_entity.type
_entity.pdbx_description
1 polymer ?
#
loop_
_entity_poly.entity_id
_entity_poly.type
_entity_poly.pdbx_seq_one_letter_code
_entity_poly.pdbx_strand_id
1 'polypeptide(L)'
;MKRLITFLLILISLTAFSQEIKKGTAFIIEFVDIHNNMNFEIVSEKTFDNIIDFSKKSDSIFEYQPKKNQIVGFFANEKAEERVVPTLILVSGIAGHVDYELEIKRKQDKFFLKTSTLPLAENLKSVEIWTYPIKAIKFKKFNLRSIEELEFNEFQFKVEIDSTCINTPTRNIERGEKEFKSHLKSVIKKFENVNEFKLKEMLSYEKSINSEDKSLGHFWSLGNGIYPNKKDFKFGDPLSYRRVECPYFENRVNYFYTKKLNDIKMVSFNWEVFKESNMGVNDEISDNIGEKFKEKFEFIFNTVTRFLNTPIENITDPDGQRHVRWKNAQGLNAYLFNFSNYAEIRLYIYKE
;
A
#
# COMPACT_ATOMS: atom_id res chain seq x y z
N MET A 1 -57.34 -43.40 16.06
CA MET A 1 -55.99 -43.59 15.49
C MET A 1 -55.79 -42.55 14.39
N LYS A 2 -54.66 -41.83 14.39
CA LYS A 2 -54.27 -40.77 13.43
C LYS A 2 -55.04 -39.45 13.49
N ARG A 3 -54.64 -38.54 14.39
CA ARG A 3 -54.75 -37.06 14.26
C ARG A 3 -54.26 -36.41 15.55
N LEU A 4 -52.98 -36.57 15.82
CA LEU A 4 -52.19 -35.80 16.78
C LEU A 4 -50.75 -36.22 16.46
N ILE A 5 -49.78 -35.31 16.52
CA ILE A 5 -48.39 -35.50 16.07
C ILE A 5 -48.20 -35.25 14.55
N THR A 6 -48.59 -34.08 14.06
CA THR A 6 -47.97 -33.49 12.86
C THR A 6 -47.95 -31.96 12.92
N PHE A 7 -47.86 -31.39 14.12
CA PHE A 7 -47.80 -29.93 14.33
C PHE A 7 -46.75 -29.52 15.38
N LEU A 8 -45.74 -30.37 15.63
CA LEU A 8 -44.63 -30.07 16.52
C LEU A 8 -43.28 -30.47 15.90
N LEU A 9 -43.12 -30.27 14.59
CA LEU A 9 -41.86 -30.43 13.86
C LEU A 9 -41.60 -29.28 12.85
N ILE A 10 -42.31 -28.16 13.01
CA ILE A 10 -42.06 -26.90 12.30
C ILE A 10 -41.66 -25.87 13.35
N LEU A 11 -40.51 -26.07 14.00
CA LEU A 11 -39.87 -25.07 14.87
C LEU A 11 -38.34 -25.22 14.95
N ILE A 12 -37.75 -26.03 14.07
CA ILE A 12 -36.29 -26.04 13.86
C ILE A 12 -36.02 -25.67 12.40
N SER A 13 -36.63 -24.58 11.95
CA SER A 13 -36.01 -23.77 10.89
C SER A 13 -34.84 -23.08 11.58
N LEU A 14 -33.66 -23.71 11.49
CA LEU A 14 -32.37 -23.21 11.96
C LEU A 14 -32.22 -21.75 11.56
N THR A 15 -32.52 -20.84 12.49
CA THR A 15 -32.04 -19.48 12.42
C THR A 15 -30.53 -19.59 12.44
N ALA A 16 -29.86 -19.30 11.32
CA ALA A 16 -28.41 -19.16 11.27
C ALA A 16 -28.01 -18.27 12.44
N PHE A 17 -27.43 -18.89 13.48
CA PHE A 17 -27.21 -18.23 14.74
C PHE A 17 -26.14 -17.18 14.51
N SER A 18 -26.58 -15.93 14.56
CA SER A 18 -25.76 -14.76 14.71
C SER A 18 -24.79 -14.81 15.91
N GLN A 19 -23.68 -15.56 15.90
CA GLN A 19 -22.82 -15.72 17.08
C GLN A 19 -21.87 -14.51 17.26
N GLU A 20 -21.92 -13.90 18.45
CA GLU A 20 -21.12 -12.73 18.84
C GLU A 20 -19.80 -13.17 19.46
N ILE A 21 -18.68 -12.66 18.95
CA ILE A 21 -17.34 -12.89 19.49
C ILE A 21 -16.86 -11.63 20.20
N LYS A 22 -16.51 -11.77 21.47
CA LYS A 22 -15.97 -10.67 22.27
C LYS A 22 -14.48 -10.48 22.01
N LYS A 23 -13.99 -9.27 22.25
CA LYS A 23 -12.56 -9.01 22.23
C LYS A 23 -11.85 -9.76 23.35
N GLY A 24 -10.68 -10.31 23.05
CA GLY A 24 -9.91 -11.20 23.91
C GLY A 24 -10.25 -12.68 23.69
N THR A 25 -10.63 -13.07 22.47
CA THR A 25 -11.09 -14.44 22.18
C THR A 25 -10.34 -15.03 21.00
N ALA A 26 -9.84 -16.25 21.16
CA ALA A 26 -9.46 -17.15 20.08
C ALA A 26 -10.62 -18.10 19.78
N PHE A 27 -10.96 -18.30 18.51
CA PHE A 27 -12.15 -19.05 18.12
C PHE A 27 -11.95 -19.89 16.85
N ILE A 28 -12.82 -20.88 16.67
CA ILE A 28 -12.88 -21.71 15.46
C ILE A 28 -14.31 -21.69 14.93
N ILE A 29 -14.46 -21.25 13.68
CA ILE A 29 -15.69 -21.37 12.91
C ILE A 29 -15.61 -22.66 12.11
N GLU A 30 -16.65 -23.48 12.19
CA GLU A 30 -16.79 -24.71 11.39
C GLU A 30 -18.03 -24.64 10.51
N PHE A 31 -17.86 -25.05 9.26
CA PHE A 31 -18.92 -25.06 8.26
C PHE A 31 -19.51 -26.46 8.12
N VAL A 32 -20.84 -26.53 8.10
CA VAL A 32 -21.59 -27.78 7.93
C VAL A 32 -21.55 -28.24 6.48
N ASP A 33 -21.73 -27.31 5.54
CA ASP A 33 -21.61 -27.52 4.10
C ASP A 33 -20.98 -26.27 3.46
N ILE A 34 -19.78 -26.43 2.90
CA ILE A 34 -19.04 -25.34 2.25
C ILE A 34 -19.57 -25.01 0.84
N HIS A 35 -20.36 -25.89 0.23
CA HIS A 35 -20.87 -25.75 -1.13
C HIS A 35 -22.29 -25.17 -1.19
N ASN A 36 -23.07 -25.33 -0.11
CA ASN A 36 -24.45 -24.82 -0.05
C ASN A 36 -24.65 -23.89 1.15
N ASN A 37 -24.86 -22.60 0.89
CA ASN A 37 -25.19 -21.54 1.86
C ASN A 37 -24.16 -21.28 2.98
N MET A 38 -23.08 -22.07 3.08
CA MET A 38 -22.01 -21.94 4.09
C MET A 38 -22.52 -21.66 5.50
N ASN A 39 -23.51 -22.44 5.92
CA ASN A 39 -23.99 -22.38 7.30
C ASN A 39 -22.85 -22.77 8.24
N PHE A 40 -22.67 -21.98 9.31
CA PHE A 40 -21.50 -22.07 10.18
C PHE A 40 -21.88 -22.02 11.65
N GLU A 41 -20.99 -22.56 12.49
CA GLU A 41 -21.07 -22.49 13.94
C GLU A 41 -19.70 -22.17 14.53
N ILE A 42 -19.66 -21.49 15.68
CA ILE A 42 -18.42 -21.34 16.46
C ILE A 42 -18.29 -22.57 17.35
N VAL A 43 -17.38 -23.47 17.01
CA VAL A 43 -17.21 -24.77 17.68
C VAL A 43 -16.18 -24.73 18.82
N SER A 44 -15.41 -23.64 18.90
CA SER A 44 -14.47 -23.41 20.00
C SER A 44 -14.33 -21.91 20.24
N GLU A 45 -14.37 -21.53 21.52
CA GLU A 45 -13.96 -20.20 22.01
C GLU A 45 -13.05 -20.38 23.22
N LYS A 46 -11.90 -19.71 23.21
CA LYS A 46 -10.95 -19.69 24.32
C LYS A 46 -10.54 -18.25 24.60
N THR A 47 -10.38 -17.93 25.88
CA THR A 47 -9.84 -16.63 26.27
C THR A 47 -8.43 -16.46 25.71
N PHE A 48 -8.17 -15.29 25.15
CA PHE A 48 -6.89 -14.87 24.61
C PHE A 48 -6.55 -13.49 25.19
N ASP A 49 -5.84 -13.50 26.32
CA ASP A 49 -5.49 -12.28 27.07
C ASP A 49 -4.20 -11.61 26.56
N ASN A 50 -3.54 -12.21 25.58
CA ASN A 50 -2.29 -11.72 25.04
C ASN A 50 -2.52 -10.56 24.06
N ILE A 51 -1.61 -9.59 24.09
CA ILE A 51 -1.48 -8.60 23.03
C ILE A 51 -0.81 -9.29 21.84
N ILE A 52 -1.39 -9.14 20.66
CA ILE A 52 -0.81 -9.60 19.40
C ILE A 52 0.44 -8.75 19.13
N ASP A 53 1.59 -9.40 19.04
CA ASP A 53 2.89 -8.78 18.76
C ASP A 53 3.43 -9.36 17.45
N PHE A 54 3.20 -8.66 16.33
CA PHE A 54 3.69 -9.10 15.01
C PHE A 54 5.21 -8.99 14.86
N SER A 55 5.91 -8.29 15.77
CA SER A 55 7.38 -8.17 15.73
C SER A 55 8.08 -9.46 16.23
N LYS A 56 7.37 -10.29 17.00
CA LYS A 56 7.79 -11.64 17.38
C LYS A 56 7.11 -12.63 16.45
N LYS A 57 7.88 -13.51 15.79
CA LYS A 57 7.45 -14.54 14.81
C LYS A 57 5.94 -14.84 14.89
N SER A 58 5.15 -14.17 14.06
CA SER A 58 3.68 -14.21 14.04
C SER A 58 3.11 -15.60 13.75
N ASP A 59 3.96 -16.54 13.32
CA ASP A 59 3.61 -17.94 13.11
C ASP A 59 3.41 -18.70 14.42
N SER A 60 4.00 -18.23 15.53
CA SER A 60 3.84 -18.86 16.85
C SER A 60 2.47 -18.64 17.50
N ILE A 61 1.68 -17.68 17.01
CA ILE A 61 0.33 -17.39 17.55
C ILE A 61 -0.69 -18.44 17.07
N PHE A 62 -0.46 -19.02 15.89
CA PHE A 62 -1.32 -20.06 15.30
C PHE A 62 -0.70 -21.44 15.57
N GLU A 63 -0.88 -21.96 16.78
CA GLU A 63 -0.54 -23.36 17.07
C GLU A 63 -1.44 -24.34 16.29
N TYR A 64 -2.59 -23.87 15.81
CA TYR A 64 -3.61 -24.68 15.16
C TYR A 64 -3.82 -24.25 13.71
N GLN A 65 -3.55 -25.18 12.78
CA GLN A 65 -3.87 -25.05 11.37
C GLN A 65 -5.35 -25.40 11.14
N PRO A 66 -6.13 -24.57 10.42
CA PRO A 66 -7.54 -24.85 10.15
C PRO A 66 -7.70 -26.12 9.30
N LYS A 67 -8.79 -26.86 9.53
CA LYS A 67 -9.23 -27.93 8.61
C LYS A 67 -9.90 -27.34 7.37
N LYS A 68 -10.12 -28.20 6.36
CA LYS A 68 -10.74 -27.84 5.05
C LYS A 68 -12.11 -27.16 5.11
N ASN A 69 -12.80 -27.25 6.24
CA ASN A 69 -14.11 -26.67 6.50
C ASN A 69 -14.09 -25.72 7.71
N GLN A 70 -12.93 -25.16 8.05
CA GLN A 70 -12.77 -24.34 9.24
C GLN A 70 -12.10 -23.00 8.93
N ILE A 71 -12.45 -22.00 9.73
CA ILE A 71 -11.71 -20.74 9.87
C ILE A 71 -11.28 -20.62 11.32
N VAL A 72 -10.00 -20.34 11.54
CA VAL A 72 -9.43 -20.08 12.87
C VAL A 72 -9.23 -18.58 13.01
N GLY A 73 -9.66 -18.02 14.14
CA GLY A 73 -9.64 -16.60 14.37
C GLY A 73 -9.14 -16.17 15.74
N PHE A 74 -8.58 -14.97 15.80
CA PHE A 74 -8.17 -14.29 17.02
C PHE A 74 -8.70 -12.86 16.99
N PHE A 75 -9.54 -12.49 17.94
CA PHE A 75 -9.99 -11.11 18.10
C PHE A 75 -9.44 -10.55 19.41
N ALA A 76 -8.41 -9.71 19.32
CA ALA A 76 -7.69 -9.19 20.48
C ALA A 76 -7.16 -7.78 20.23
N ASN A 77 -6.26 -7.31 21.09
CA ASN A 77 -5.55 -6.06 20.88
C ASN A 77 -4.16 -6.35 20.28
N GLU A 78 -3.70 -5.50 19.38
CA GLU A 78 -2.33 -5.46 18.87
C GLU A 78 -1.61 -4.21 19.40
N LYS A 79 -0.29 -4.34 19.63
CA LYS A 79 0.57 -3.18 19.89
C LYS A 79 1.23 -2.71 18.59
N ALA A 80 0.67 -1.66 17.99
CA ALA A 80 1.24 -0.98 16.83
C ALA A 80 1.99 0.27 17.33
N GLU A 81 3.32 0.22 17.33
CA GLU A 81 4.21 1.27 17.83
C GLU A 81 3.89 1.68 19.29
N GLU A 82 3.26 2.85 19.47
CA GLU A 82 2.85 3.43 20.76
C GLU A 82 1.36 3.27 21.05
N ARG A 83 0.58 2.63 20.16
CA ARG A 83 -0.88 2.50 20.29
C ARG A 83 -1.32 1.05 20.41
N VAL A 84 -2.41 0.85 21.16
CA VAL A 84 -3.07 -0.45 21.28
C VAL A 84 -4.36 -0.39 20.48
N VAL A 85 -4.44 -1.20 19.42
CA VAL A 85 -5.57 -1.20 18.48
C VAL A 85 -6.28 -2.56 18.50
N PRO A 86 -7.63 -2.62 18.39
CA PRO A 86 -8.32 -3.88 18.16
C PRO A 86 -7.94 -4.47 16.81
N THR A 87 -7.61 -5.76 16.82
CA THR A 87 -7.19 -6.51 15.63
C THR A 87 -7.90 -7.86 15.60
N LEU A 88 -8.42 -8.21 14.43
CA LEU A 88 -8.97 -9.52 14.11
C LEU A 88 -8.04 -10.19 13.11
N ILE A 89 -7.55 -11.39 13.44
CA ILE A 89 -6.80 -12.23 12.51
C ILE A 89 -7.64 -13.45 12.17
N LEU A 90 -7.70 -13.81 10.89
CA LEU A 90 -8.42 -14.97 10.38
C LEU A 90 -7.50 -15.80 9.48
N VAL A 91 -7.59 -17.12 9.57
CA VAL A 91 -6.95 -18.08 8.66
C VAL A 91 -7.99 -19.12 8.24
N SER A 92 -8.23 -19.23 6.93
CA SER A 92 -9.18 -20.19 6.36
C SER A 92 -8.45 -21.46 5.94
N GLY A 93 -9.00 -22.63 6.27
CA GLY A 93 -8.55 -23.89 5.67
C GLY A 93 -9.36 -24.29 4.43
N ILE A 94 -10.38 -23.50 4.07
CA ILE A 94 -11.28 -23.77 2.95
C ILE A 94 -10.57 -23.44 1.64
N ALA A 95 -10.58 -24.40 0.72
CA ALA A 95 -10.00 -24.23 -0.60
C ALA A 95 -10.73 -23.15 -1.41
N GLY A 96 -9.98 -22.24 -2.02
CA GLY A 96 -10.50 -21.08 -2.74
C GLY A 96 -10.55 -19.82 -1.87
N HIS A 97 -11.40 -18.86 -2.27
CA HIS A 97 -11.59 -17.64 -1.50
C HIS A 97 -12.98 -17.59 -0.85
N VAL A 98 -12.99 -17.17 0.40
CA VAL A 98 -14.21 -17.06 1.21
C VAL A 98 -14.50 -15.60 1.49
N ASP A 99 -15.60 -15.10 0.95
CA ASP A 99 -16.18 -13.83 1.37
C ASP A 99 -16.91 -13.99 2.68
N TYR A 100 -16.92 -12.93 3.48
CA TYR A 100 -17.69 -12.90 4.69
C TYR A 100 -18.25 -11.51 5.01
N GLU A 101 -19.41 -11.50 5.64
CA GLU A 101 -20.01 -10.30 6.19
C GLU A 101 -19.75 -10.21 7.68
N LEU A 102 -19.13 -9.10 8.09
CA LEU A 102 -18.80 -8.80 9.47
C LEU A 102 -19.54 -7.55 9.94
N GLU A 103 -20.07 -7.61 11.15
CA GLU A 103 -20.50 -6.43 11.89
C GLU A 103 -19.65 -6.24 13.15
N ILE A 104 -19.45 -4.97 13.52
CA ILE A 104 -18.68 -4.57 14.70
C ILE A 104 -19.55 -3.80 15.67
N LYS A 105 -19.25 -3.91 16.97
CA LYS A 105 -19.87 -3.10 18.02
C LYS A 105 -18.82 -2.28 18.73
N ARG A 106 -18.84 -0.95 18.54
CA ARG A 106 -17.94 -0.03 19.26
C ARG A 106 -18.38 0.12 20.71
N LYS A 107 -17.47 0.60 21.57
CA LYS A 107 -17.75 0.75 23.02
C LYS A 107 -18.97 1.63 23.31
N GLN A 108 -19.19 2.69 22.53
CA GLN A 108 -20.33 3.60 22.68
C GLN A 108 -21.60 3.16 21.93
N ASP A 109 -21.53 2.15 21.05
CA ASP A 109 -22.66 1.79 20.22
C ASP A 109 -23.63 0.84 20.92
N LYS A 110 -24.93 1.07 20.72
CA LYS A 110 -25.98 0.15 21.16
C LYS A 110 -26.13 -1.05 20.24
N PHE A 111 -25.88 -0.86 18.94
CA PHE A 111 -26.11 -1.84 17.87
C PHE A 111 -24.80 -2.21 17.16
N PHE A 112 -24.85 -3.34 16.44
CA PHE A 112 -23.79 -3.74 15.53
C PHE A 112 -23.90 -2.95 14.22
N LEU A 113 -22.76 -2.56 13.66
CA LEU A 113 -22.66 -1.83 12.38
C LEU A 113 -21.85 -2.67 11.40
N LYS A 114 -22.30 -2.73 10.14
CA LYS A 114 -21.56 -3.40 9.07
C LYS A 114 -20.18 -2.75 8.91
N THR A 115 -19.16 -3.57 8.76
CA THR A 115 -17.80 -3.13 8.38
C THR A 115 -17.44 -3.75 7.04
N SER A 116 -16.46 -3.13 6.37
CA SER A 116 -15.79 -3.75 5.22
C SER A 116 -14.95 -4.94 5.69
N THR A 117 -14.74 -5.91 4.80
CA THR A 117 -13.97 -7.14 5.03
C THR A 117 -13.13 -7.45 3.79
N LEU A 118 -12.00 -8.11 3.99
CA LEU A 118 -11.19 -8.67 2.91
C LEU A 118 -11.45 -10.18 2.75
N PRO A 119 -11.60 -10.71 1.51
CA PRO A 119 -11.79 -12.13 1.29
C PRO A 119 -10.66 -12.97 1.90
N LEU A 120 -10.99 -14.14 2.44
CA LEU A 120 -10.01 -15.07 3.01
C LEU A 120 -9.51 -16.03 1.95
N ALA A 121 -8.19 -16.19 1.81
CA ALA A 121 -7.59 -17.22 0.98
C ALA A 121 -7.13 -18.41 1.85
N GLU A 122 -7.06 -19.60 1.25
CA GLU A 122 -6.63 -20.82 1.93
C GLU A 122 -5.23 -20.66 2.54
N ASN A 123 -5.13 -20.94 3.85
CA ASN A 123 -3.92 -20.90 4.67
C ASN A 123 -3.19 -19.54 4.72
N LEU A 124 -3.80 -18.46 4.23
CA LEU A 124 -3.26 -17.10 4.33
C LEU A 124 -3.91 -16.36 5.51
N LYS A 125 -3.10 -15.58 6.23
CA LYS A 125 -3.56 -14.72 7.32
C LYS A 125 -4.21 -13.47 6.74
N SER A 126 -5.47 -13.25 7.08
CA SER A 126 -6.14 -11.95 6.91
C SER A 126 -6.12 -11.19 8.23
N VAL A 127 -5.83 -9.89 8.17
CA VAL A 127 -5.72 -9.02 9.35
C VAL A 127 -6.60 -7.80 9.15
N GLU A 128 -7.58 -7.64 10.04
CA GLU A 128 -8.47 -6.48 10.10
C GLU A 128 -8.10 -5.65 11.34
N ILE A 129 -7.76 -4.37 11.15
CA ILE A 129 -7.31 -3.46 12.21
C ILE A 129 -8.24 -2.26 12.29
N TRP A 130 -8.64 -1.87 13.49
CA TRP A 130 -9.49 -0.69 13.70
C TRP A 130 -8.80 0.38 14.54
N THR A 131 -8.91 1.64 14.12
CA THR A 131 -8.32 2.80 14.82
C THR A 131 -9.15 3.27 16.02
N TYR A 132 -10.26 2.60 16.30
CA TYR A 132 -11.19 2.93 17.37
C TYR A 132 -11.58 1.69 18.19
N PRO A 133 -11.98 1.84 19.46
CA PRO A 133 -12.27 0.70 20.33
C PRO A 133 -13.48 -0.12 19.88
N ILE A 134 -13.27 -1.42 19.68
CA ILE A 134 -14.33 -2.41 19.41
C ILE A 134 -14.48 -3.33 20.61
N LYS A 135 -15.73 -3.63 20.96
CA LYS A 135 -16.12 -4.52 22.06
C LYS A 135 -16.35 -5.95 21.58
N ALA A 136 -17.04 -6.08 20.45
CA ALA A 136 -17.43 -7.37 19.90
C ALA A 136 -17.57 -7.30 18.38
N ILE A 137 -17.48 -8.46 17.75
CA ILE A 137 -17.72 -8.68 16.34
C ILE A 137 -18.81 -9.75 16.15
N LYS A 138 -19.42 -9.77 14.98
CA LYS A 138 -20.50 -10.68 14.65
C LYS A 138 -20.44 -11.05 13.17
N PHE A 139 -20.17 -12.31 12.88
CA PHE A 139 -20.24 -12.84 11.52
C PHE A 139 -21.70 -13.05 11.13
N LYS A 140 -22.05 -12.74 9.88
CA LYS A 140 -23.43 -12.85 9.36
C LYS A 140 -23.58 -13.92 8.31
N LYS A 141 -22.68 -13.91 7.35
CA LYS A 141 -22.74 -14.76 6.17
C LYS A 141 -21.34 -15.03 5.68
N PHE A 142 -21.15 -16.22 5.11
CA PHE A 142 -19.98 -16.57 4.32
C PHE A 142 -20.46 -17.01 2.94
N ASN A 143 -19.64 -16.78 1.92
CA ASN A 143 -19.87 -17.33 0.59
C ASN A 143 -18.54 -17.76 0.00
N LEU A 144 -18.53 -18.92 -0.66
CA LEU A 144 -17.39 -19.39 -1.41
C LEU A 144 -17.46 -18.71 -2.77
N ARG A 145 -16.40 -18.00 -3.17
CA ARG A 145 -16.31 -17.55 -4.56
C ARG A 145 -15.86 -18.73 -5.41
N SER A 146 -16.55 -18.96 -6.52
CA SER A 146 -16.04 -19.91 -7.51
C SER A 146 -14.72 -19.38 -8.07
N ILE A 147 -13.83 -20.27 -8.51
CA ILE A 147 -12.57 -19.86 -9.16
C ILE A 147 -12.87 -19.00 -10.42
N GLU A 148 -14.02 -19.23 -11.06
CA GLU A 148 -14.53 -18.44 -12.20
C GLU A 148 -15.11 -17.06 -11.77
N GLU A 149 -15.55 -16.88 -10.52
CA GLU A 149 -15.87 -15.56 -9.93
C GLU A 149 -14.65 -14.89 -9.28
N LEU A 150 -13.56 -15.65 -9.10
CA LEU A 150 -12.22 -15.20 -8.72
C LEU A 150 -11.32 -14.91 -9.90
N GLU A 151 -11.74 -15.25 -11.12
CA GLU A 151 -11.71 -14.26 -12.19
C GLU A 151 -12.63 -13.08 -11.80
N PHE A 152 -12.25 -12.41 -10.71
CA PHE A 152 -12.02 -10.98 -10.80
C PHE A 152 -11.55 -10.78 -12.27
N ASN A 153 -12.27 -10.03 -13.11
CA ASN A 153 -12.14 -8.58 -13.04
C ASN A 153 -11.01 -8.25 -12.07
N GLU A 154 -9.78 -8.68 -12.39
CA GLU A 154 -8.62 -7.87 -12.17
C GLU A 154 -9.22 -6.50 -12.50
N PHE A 155 -9.35 -5.65 -11.50
CA PHE A 155 -9.16 -4.26 -11.78
C PHE A 155 -7.69 -4.17 -12.26
N GLN A 156 -7.39 -4.75 -13.44
CA GLN A 156 -6.91 -3.96 -14.54
C GLN A 156 -7.85 -2.76 -14.56
N PHE A 157 -7.54 -1.77 -13.72
CA PHE A 157 -7.42 -0.46 -14.30
C PHE A 157 -6.53 -0.71 -15.51
N LYS A 158 -7.14 -1.00 -16.66
CA LYS A 158 -6.48 -0.71 -17.92
C LYS A 158 -6.03 0.71 -17.70
N VAL A 159 -4.72 0.88 -17.61
CA VAL A 159 -4.19 2.16 -17.19
C VAL A 159 -4.60 3.12 -18.28
N GLU A 160 -5.66 3.86 -18.00
CA GLU A 160 -6.31 4.76 -18.92
C GLU A 160 -5.40 5.98 -19.00
N ILE A 161 -4.49 5.93 -19.96
CA ILE A 161 -3.50 6.97 -20.16
C ILE A 161 -4.20 8.16 -20.81
N ASP A 162 -4.13 9.31 -20.14
CA ASP A 162 -4.67 10.54 -20.66
C ASP A 162 -3.74 11.11 -21.74
N SER A 163 -4.20 10.99 -22.99
CA SER A 163 -3.53 11.51 -24.18
C SER A 163 -3.98 12.92 -24.58
N THR A 164 -4.97 13.51 -23.90
CA THR A 164 -5.55 14.82 -24.26
C THR A 164 -4.50 15.95 -24.20
N CYS A 165 -3.46 15.75 -23.39
CA CYS A 165 -2.35 16.69 -23.26
C CYS A 165 -1.17 16.47 -24.25
N ILE A 166 -1.22 15.46 -25.14
CA ILE A 166 -0.15 15.21 -26.14
C ILE A 166 0.09 16.42 -27.06
N ASN A 167 -0.98 17.15 -27.40
CA ASN A 167 -0.89 18.33 -28.26
C ASN A 167 -0.35 19.58 -27.54
N THR A 168 -0.08 19.49 -26.23
CA THR A 168 0.49 20.58 -25.45
C THR A 168 2.01 20.50 -25.54
N PRO A 169 2.70 21.38 -26.31
CA PRO A 169 4.15 21.29 -26.52
C PRO A 169 4.96 21.46 -25.21
N THR A 170 4.30 21.94 -24.16
CA THR A 170 4.89 22.19 -22.85
C THR A 170 4.86 20.98 -21.91
N ARG A 171 4.29 19.83 -22.31
CA ARG A 171 4.12 18.67 -21.43
C ARG A 171 4.62 17.35 -22.02
N ASN A 172 5.41 17.34 -23.08
CA ASN A 172 5.89 16.10 -23.71
C ASN A 172 7.10 15.47 -22.97
N ILE A 173 7.39 14.20 -23.29
CA ILE A 173 8.50 13.41 -22.71
C ILE A 173 9.85 14.12 -22.90
N GLU A 174 10.17 14.58 -24.11
CA GLU A 174 11.47 15.21 -24.43
C GLU A 174 11.75 16.44 -23.56
N ARG A 175 10.71 17.26 -23.32
CA ARG A 175 10.79 18.39 -22.41
C ARG A 175 10.96 17.93 -20.97
N GLY A 176 10.18 16.94 -20.51
CA GLY A 176 10.32 16.35 -19.18
C GLY A 176 11.73 15.83 -18.91
N GLU A 177 12.34 15.17 -19.90
CA GLU A 177 13.73 14.71 -19.85
C GLU A 177 14.74 15.86 -19.79
N LYS A 178 14.55 16.91 -20.57
CA LYS A 178 15.39 18.11 -20.54
C LYS A 178 15.29 18.83 -19.19
N GLU A 179 14.08 18.95 -18.66
CA GLU A 179 13.81 19.52 -17.34
C GLU A 179 14.44 18.68 -16.24
N PHE A 180 14.30 17.35 -16.28
CA PHE A 180 14.97 16.44 -15.34
C PHE A 180 16.49 16.62 -15.36
N LYS A 181 17.12 16.61 -16.54
CA LYS A 181 18.58 16.83 -16.68
C LYS A 181 19.02 18.15 -16.07
N SER A 182 18.27 19.23 -16.35
CA SER A 182 18.56 20.57 -15.82
C SER A 182 18.40 20.62 -14.30
N HIS A 183 17.29 20.08 -13.79
CA HIS A 183 16.98 20.06 -12.36
C HIS A 183 17.99 19.21 -11.59
N LEU A 184 18.28 18.00 -12.07
CA LEU A 184 19.29 17.11 -11.50
C LEU A 184 20.65 17.81 -11.39
N LYS A 185 21.11 18.43 -12.49
CA LYS A 185 22.37 19.19 -12.50
C LYS A 185 22.37 20.28 -11.42
N SER A 186 21.25 21.00 -11.27
CA SER A 186 21.10 22.04 -10.24
C SER A 186 21.18 21.46 -8.83
N VAL A 187 20.43 20.38 -8.56
CA VAL A 187 20.41 19.67 -7.27
C VAL A 187 21.81 19.17 -6.90
N ILE A 188 22.50 18.51 -7.82
CA ILE A 188 23.86 18.00 -7.60
C ILE A 188 24.83 19.15 -7.28
N LYS A 189 24.83 20.20 -8.09
CA LYS A 189 25.67 21.40 -7.85
C LYS A 189 25.38 22.04 -6.50
N LYS A 190 24.13 22.06 -6.06
CA LYS A 190 23.74 22.62 -4.76
C LYS A 190 24.19 21.74 -3.60
N PHE A 191 24.12 20.41 -3.71
CA PHE A 191 24.68 19.49 -2.70
C PHE A 191 26.21 19.50 -2.63
N GLU A 192 26.91 19.82 -3.72
CA GLU A 192 28.36 20.01 -3.70
C GLU A 192 28.77 21.23 -2.86
N ASN A 193 27.93 22.27 -2.82
CA ASN A 193 28.17 23.50 -2.05
C ASN A 193 27.48 23.41 -0.66
N VAL A 194 28.17 22.75 0.27
CA VAL A 194 27.69 22.10 1.51
C VAL A 194 26.86 22.96 2.48
N ASN A 195 26.79 24.29 2.32
CA ASN A 195 26.16 25.19 3.29
C ASN A 195 24.94 25.98 2.75
N GLU A 196 24.52 25.78 1.50
CA GLU A 196 23.58 26.72 0.86
C GLU A 196 22.40 26.09 0.12
N PHE A 197 22.15 24.77 0.24
CA PHE A 197 20.99 24.21 -0.46
C PHE A 197 19.68 24.56 0.25
N LYS A 198 19.15 25.75 -0.04
CA LYS A 198 17.97 26.33 0.61
C LYS A 198 16.69 25.99 -0.15
N LEU A 199 15.64 25.70 0.62
CA LEU A 199 14.30 25.41 0.08
C LEU A 199 13.78 26.51 -0.85
N LYS A 200 13.95 27.79 -0.47
CA LYS A 200 13.45 28.95 -1.23
C LYS A 200 13.91 28.96 -2.70
N GLU A 201 15.12 28.50 -2.97
CA GLU A 201 15.66 28.45 -4.33
C GLU A 201 14.90 27.43 -5.19
N MET A 202 14.60 26.26 -4.61
CA MET A 202 13.82 25.22 -5.28
C MET A 202 12.36 25.64 -5.46
N LEU A 203 11.77 26.35 -4.49
CA LEU A 203 10.43 26.93 -4.65
C LEU A 203 10.36 27.92 -5.81
N SER A 204 11.42 28.74 -5.98
CA SER A 204 11.51 29.67 -7.10
C SER A 204 11.63 28.93 -8.44
N TYR A 205 12.41 27.84 -8.46
CA TYR A 205 12.51 26.96 -9.62
C TYR A 205 11.17 26.32 -9.98
N GLU A 206 10.46 25.71 -9.02
CA GLU A 206 9.16 25.06 -9.26
C GLU A 206 8.12 26.05 -9.77
N LYS A 207 8.10 27.27 -9.20
CA LYS A 207 7.24 28.35 -9.70
C LYS A 207 7.60 28.76 -11.13
N SER A 208 8.89 28.82 -11.48
CA SER A 208 9.33 29.22 -12.83
C SER A 208 8.89 28.28 -13.95
N ILE A 209 8.66 27.00 -13.61
CA ILE A 209 8.22 25.98 -14.56
C ILE A 209 6.73 25.64 -14.42
N ASN A 210 5.99 26.37 -13.58
CA ASN A 210 4.58 26.17 -13.28
C ASN A 210 4.25 24.75 -12.80
N SER A 211 5.11 24.15 -11.97
CA SER A 211 4.78 22.89 -11.30
C SER A 211 3.60 23.07 -10.35
N GLU A 212 2.81 22.02 -10.18
CA GLU A 212 1.64 22.03 -9.31
C GLU A 212 2.00 21.57 -7.89
N ASP A 213 1.67 22.36 -6.87
CA ASP A 213 1.88 21.96 -5.47
C ASP A 213 0.89 20.85 -5.06
N LYS A 214 1.42 19.71 -4.63
CA LYS A 214 0.68 18.54 -4.13
C LYS A 214 1.17 18.12 -2.74
N SER A 215 1.69 19.07 -1.97
CA SER A 215 2.17 18.81 -0.61
C SER A 215 1.04 18.31 0.29
N LEU A 216 1.32 17.29 1.10
CA LEU A 216 0.31 16.64 1.95
C LEU A 216 -0.07 17.45 3.21
N GLY A 217 0.70 18.49 3.54
CA GLY A 217 0.53 19.28 4.76
C GLY A 217 0.85 18.53 6.06
N HIS A 218 1.48 17.35 5.97
CA HIS A 218 2.00 16.60 7.11
C HIS A 218 3.26 15.84 6.73
N PHE A 219 4.10 15.56 7.72
CA PHE A 219 5.33 14.80 7.55
C PHE A 219 5.04 13.33 7.22
N TRP A 220 5.75 12.82 6.22
CA TRP A 220 5.83 11.40 5.91
C TRP A 220 7.30 10.98 5.92
N SER A 221 7.60 9.90 6.65
CA SER A 221 8.98 9.46 6.88
C SER A 221 9.57 8.72 5.67
N LEU A 222 10.89 8.76 5.56
CA LEU A 222 11.65 7.91 4.66
C LEU A 222 12.15 6.69 5.41
N GLY A 223 12.16 5.53 4.77
CA GLY A 223 12.78 4.35 5.35
C GLY A 223 14.28 4.56 5.58
N ASN A 224 14.79 4.07 6.71
CA ASN A 224 16.22 4.18 7.06
C ASN A 224 17.16 3.58 6.01
N GLY A 225 16.68 2.63 5.19
CA GLY A 225 17.44 2.06 4.07
C GLY A 225 17.58 2.99 2.86
N ILE A 226 16.78 4.06 2.77
CA ILE A 226 16.83 5.07 1.70
C ILE A 226 17.65 6.28 2.17
N TYR A 227 17.27 6.84 3.32
CA TYR A 227 17.97 7.95 3.96
C TYR A 227 18.10 7.66 5.47
N PRO A 228 19.28 7.28 5.96
CA PRO A 228 19.43 6.83 7.36
C PRO A 228 19.40 7.97 8.38
N ASN A 229 19.46 9.24 7.95
CA ASN A 229 19.42 10.42 8.82
C ASN A 229 20.40 10.37 10.02
N LYS A 230 21.66 9.97 9.81
CA LYS A 230 22.65 9.75 10.90
C LYS A 230 22.92 10.96 11.81
N LYS A 231 22.54 12.17 11.38
CA LYS A 231 22.71 13.43 12.14
C LYS A 231 21.43 13.86 12.87
N ASP A 232 20.39 13.01 12.88
CA ASP A 232 19.11 13.23 13.56
C ASP A 232 18.47 14.59 13.22
N PHE A 233 18.47 14.93 11.93
CA PHE A 233 17.85 16.17 11.48
C PHE A 233 16.35 16.16 11.77
N LYS A 234 15.83 17.29 12.29
CA LYS A 234 14.40 17.53 12.44
C LYS A 234 13.82 18.11 11.16
N PHE A 235 13.04 17.30 10.45
CA PHE A 235 12.40 17.67 9.20
C PHE A 235 11.13 18.51 9.42
N GLY A 236 10.84 19.38 8.46
CA GLY A 236 9.49 19.91 8.25
C GLY A 236 8.65 18.98 7.38
N ASP A 237 7.40 19.37 7.10
CA ASP A 237 6.54 18.63 6.18
C ASP A 237 7.12 18.72 4.76
N PRO A 238 7.43 17.61 4.08
CA PRO A 238 8.05 17.66 2.76
C PRO A 238 7.14 18.36 1.75
N LEU A 239 7.74 19.18 0.88
CA LEU A 239 7.00 19.83 -0.21
C LEU A 239 7.08 18.97 -1.46
N SER A 240 5.94 18.76 -2.12
CA SER A 240 5.78 17.89 -3.28
C SER A 240 5.25 18.68 -4.46
N TYR A 241 5.94 18.61 -5.59
CA TYR A 241 5.57 19.30 -6.83
C TYR A 241 5.33 18.29 -7.94
N ARG A 242 4.14 18.36 -8.54
CA ARG A 242 3.69 17.51 -9.63
C ARG A 242 3.99 18.17 -10.98
N ARG A 243 4.47 17.34 -11.91
CA ARG A 243 4.73 17.67 -13.31
C ARG A 243 4.19 16.55 -14.19
N VAL A 244 3.73 16.91 -15.37
CA VAL A 244 3.16 15.94 -16.33
C VAL A 244 4.10 15.83 -17.52
N GLU A 245 4.46 14.58 -17.85
CA GLU A 245 5.22 14.19 -19.03
C GLU A 245 4.33 13.27 -19.89
N CYS A 246 3.44 13.90 -20.64
CA CYS A 246 2.44 13.26 -21.49
C CYS A 246 3.09 12.37 -22.56
N PRO A 247 2.44 11.24 -22.90
CA PRO A 247 1.21 10.76 -22.28
C PRO A 247 1.46 9.93 -21.00
N TYR A 248 2.67 9.43 -20.77
CA TYR A 248 2.88 8.30 -19.87
C TYR A 248 3.10 8.65 -18.40
N PHE A 249 3.79 9.75 -18.09
CA PHE A 249 4.36 9.92 -16.76
C PHE A 249 3.81 11.13 -16.03
N GLU A 250 3.49 10.91 -14.77
CA GLU A 250 3.42 11.95 -13.75
C GLU A 250 4.71 11.90 -12.95
N ASN A 251 5.39 13.04 -12.82
CA ASN A 251 6.60 13.17 -12.02
C ASN A 251 6.30 14.01 -10.77
N ARG A 252 6.54 13.44 -9.59
CA ARG A 252 6.51 14.14 -8.31
C ARG A 252 7.93 14.37 -7.82
N VAL A 253 8.27 15.64 -7.65
CA VAL A 253 9.53 16.04 -7.01
C VAL A 253 9.27 16.44 -5.56
N ASN A 254 9.93 15.77 -4.62
CA ASN A 254 9.80 16.05 -3.19
C ASN A 254 11.07 16.66 -2.62
N TYR A 255 10.90 17.65 -1.74
CA TYR A 255 11.98 18.31 -1.02
C TYR A 255 11.88 18.07 0.48
N PHE A 256 12.90 17.41 1.03
CA PHE A 256 13.01 17.12 2.46
C PHE A 256 13.99 18.10 3.09
N TYR A 257 13.48 18.94 3.99
CA TYR A 257 14.25 20.05 4.53
C TYR A 257 14.16 20.16 6.06
N THR A 258 15.17 20.77 6.65
CA THR A 258 15.22 20.99 8.10
C THR A 258 14.24 22.09 8.51
N LYS A 259 13.43 21.85 9.55
CA LYS A 259 12.38 22.78 10.00
C LYS A 259 12.91 24.17 10.40
N LYS A 260 14.14 24.24 10.93
CA LYS A 260 14.72 25.48 11.47
C LYS A 260 15.44 26.32 10.41
N LEU A 261 16.22 25.68 9.54
CA LEU A 261 17.13 26.38 8.62
C LEU A 261 16.66 26.34 7.17
N ASN A 262 15.61 25.55 6.88
CA ASN A 262 15.10 25.28 5.55
C ASN A 262 16.19 24.76 4.59
N ASP A 263 17.13 23.98 5.15
CA ASP A 263 18.17 23.32 4.37
C ASP A 263 17.61 22.02 3.81
N ILE A 264 17.66 21.86 2.49
CA ILE A 264 17.31 20.60 1.83
C ILE A 264 18.40 19.57 2.15
N LYS A 265 17.98 18.41 2.64
CA LYS A 265 18.85 17.25 2.91
C LYS A 265 18.66 16.14 1.90
N MET A 266 17.49 16.05 1.29
CA MET A 266 17.20 15.09 0.22
C MET A 266 16.20 15.69 -0.78
N VAL A 267 16.41 15.35 -2.05
CA VAL A 267 15.43 15.53 -3.12
C VAL A 267 15.06 14.15 -3.65
N SER A 268 13.77 13.89 -3.87
CA SER A 268 13.34 12.70 -4.59
C SER A 268 12.60 13.06 -5.86
N PHE A 269 12.75 12.27 -6.91
CA PHE A 269 12.00 12.33 -8.15
C PHE A 269 11.26 11.00 -8.31
N ASN A 270 9.94 11.03 -8.41
CA ASN A 270 9.11 9.84 -8.47
C ASN A 270 8.26 9.91 -9.74
N TRP A 271 8.44 8.94 -10.63
CA TRP A 271 7.59 8.79 -11.82
C TRP A 271 6.59 7.68 -11.57
N GLU A 272 5.32 8.01 -11.79
CA GLU A 272 4.18 7.09 -11.79
C GLU A 272 3.38 7.29 -13.07
N VAL A 273 2.43 6.39 -13.35
CA VAL A 273 1.61 6.55 -14.54
C VAL A 273 0.69 7.77 -14.39
N PHE A 274 0.69 8.64 -15.40
CA PHE A 274 -0.20 9.80 -15.45
C PHE A 274 -1.66 9.38 -15.64
N LYS A 275 -2.54 9.85 -14.75
CA LYS A 275 -3.99 9.62 -14.74
C LYS A 275 -4.71 10.91 -14.36
N GLU A 276 -5.42 11.59 -15.27
CA GLU A 276 -6.05 12.90 -14.94
C GLU A 276 -7.50 12.78 -14.45
N SER A 277 -8.30 11.76 -14.83
CA SER A 277 -9.58 11.32 -14.21
C SER A 277 -10.43 10.44 -15.17
N ASN A 278 -11.52 9.86 -14.65
CA ASN A 278 -12.45 8.79 -15.10
C ASN A 278 -12.96 8.71 -16.56
N MET A 279 -12.30 9.28 -17.56
CA MET A 279 -12.60 9.00 -18.97
C MET A 279 -11.28 8.84 -19.73
N GLY A 280 -10.69 7.65 -19.61
CA GLY A 280 -9.59 7.24 -20.45
C GLY A 280 -9.98 7.20 -21.89
N VAL A 281 -9.12 7.78 -22.71
CA VAL A 281 -9.22 7.65 -24.16
C VAL A 281 -7.81 7.46 -24.68
N ASN A 282 -7.24 6.27 -24.45
CA ASN A 282 -6.49 5.52 -25.48
C ASN A 282 -6.04 4.12 -24.98
N ASP A 283 -6.69 3.08 -25.48
CA ASP A 283 -6.34 1.69 -25.19
C ASP A 283 -4.98 1.28 -25.78
N GLU A 284 -4.57 1.84 -26.93
CA GLU A 284 -3.32 1.50 -27.63
C GLU A 284 -2.06 1.98 -26.89
N ILE A 285 -2.19 2.98 -26.01
CA ILE A 285 -1.07 3.53 -25.24
C ILE A 285 -0.82 2.69 -23.97
N SER A 286 -1.83 1.99 -23.46
CA SER A 286 -1.71 1.18 -22.25
C SER A 286 -0.77 -0.03 -22.42
N ASP A 287 -0.75 -0.62 -23.62
CA ASP A 287 0.01 -1.85 -23.92
C ASP A 287 1.53 -1.65 -23.90
N ASN A 288 2.02 -0.41 -24.07
CA ASN A 288 3.45 -0.10 -24.10
C ASN A 288 3.99 0.54 -22.80
N ILE A 289 3.16 0.70 -21.77
CA ILE A 289 3.53 1.38 -20.51
C ILE A 289 4.80 0.78 -19.89
N GLY A 290 4.92 -0.55 -19.88
CA GLY A 290 6.08 -1.26 -19.34
C GLY A 290 7.36 -0.95 -20.12
N GLU A 291 7.29 -0.89 -21.46
CA GLU A 291 8.42 -0.51 -22.30
C GLU A 291 8.80 0.96 -22.06
N LYS A 292 7.82 1.86 -21.94
CA LYS A 292 8.08 3.28 -21.67
C LYS A 292 8.69 3.51 -20.30
N PHE A 293 8.28 2.78 -19.27
CA PHE A 293 8.94 2.83 -17.97
C PHE A 293 10.37 2.27 -18.03
N LYS A 294 10.62 1.21 -18.82
CA LYS A 294 11.97 0.70 -19.05
C LYS A 294 12.87 1.74 -19.75
N GLU A 295 12.38 2.36 -20.82
CA GLU A 295 13.08 3.46 -21.51
C GLU A 295 13.39 4.61 -20.55
N LYS A 296 12.39 5.03 -19.75
CA LYS A 296 12.53 6.11 -18.77
C LYS A 296 13.55 5.77 -17.69
N PHE A 297 13.53 4.54 -17.18
CA PHE A 297 14.49 4.07 -16.21
C PHE A 297 15.91 4.13 -16.78
N GLU A 298 16.13 3.60 -17.98
CA GLU A 298 17.46 3.62 -18.63
C GLU A 298 17.92 5.05 -18.91
N PHE A 299 17.01 5.94 -19.31
CA PHE A 299 17.30 7.36 -19.44
C PHE A 299 17.78 7.98 -18.12
N ILE A 300 17.08 7.72 -17.01
CA ILE A 300 17.43 8.23 -15.69
C ILE A 300 18.77 7.63 -15.24
N PHE A 301 18.92 6.31 -15.33
CA PHE A 301 20.14 5.58 -14.98
C PHE A 301 21.37 6.16 -15.71
N ASN A 302 21.29 6.31 -17.03
CA ASN A 302 22.37 6.86 -17.85
C ASN A 302 22.65 8.33 -17.51
N THR A 303 21.61 9.11 -17.22
CA THR A 303 21.76 10.51 -16.85
C THR A 303 22.44 10.66 -15.49
N VAL A 304 22.01 9.92 -14.46
CA VAL A 304 22.61 9.93 -13.12
C VAL A 304 24.05 9.43 -13.18
N THR A 305 24.31 8.33 -13.90
CA THR A 305 25.66 7.78 -14.11
C THR A 305 26.60 8.78 -14.78
N ARG A 306 26.11 9.62 -15.70
CA ARG A 306 26.92 10.69 -16.30
C ARG A 306 27.35 11.76 -15.27
N PHE A 307 26.52 12.03 -14.26
CA PHE A 307 26.84 13.01 -13.23
C PHE A 307 27.62 12.44 -12.04
N LEU A 308 27.36 11.18 -11.66
CA LEU A 308 27.91 10.56 -10.45
C LEU A 308 28.95 9.46 -10.74
N ASN A 309 29.25 9.22 -12.01
CA ASN A 309 30.07 8.11 -12.50
C ASN A 309 29.41 6.74 -12.26
N THR A 310 30.21 5.67 -12.24
CA THR A 310 29.75 4.29 -12.11
C THR A 310 29.01 4.05 -10.79
N PRO A 311 27.87 3.32 -10.81
CA PRO A 311 27.19 2.92 -9.58
C PRO A 311 28.05 1.99 -8.73
N ILE A 312 27.85 2.05 -7.42
CA ILE A 312 28.46 1.11 -6.45
C ILE A 312 27.66 -0.19 -6.32
N GLU A 313 26.40 -0.17 -6.76
CA GLU A 313 25.47 -1.29 -6.67
C GLU A 313 24.45 -1.18 -7.81
N ASN A 314 24.15 -2.30 -8.47
CA ASN A 314 23.12 -2.42 -9.50
C ASN A 314 22.56 -3.84 -9.45
N ILE A 315 21.54 -4.05 -8.61
CA ILE A 315 20.96 -5.36 -8.30
C ILE A 315 19.56 -5.42 -8.90
N THR A 316 19.18 -6.59 -9.40
CA THR A 316 17.79 -6.91 -9.74
C THR A 316 17.33 -8.05 -8.85
N ASP A 317 16.28 -7.80 -8.08
CA ASP A 317 15.68 -8.78 -7.18
C ASP A 317 14.88 -9.82 -7.98
N PRO A 318 14.61 -11.01 -7.39
CA PRO A 318 13.86 -12.07 -8.08
C PRO A 318 12.44 -11.67 -8.51
N ASP A 319 11.85 -10.68 -7.86
CA ASP A 319 10.53 -10.11 -8.19
C ASP A 319 10.57 -9.08 -9.34
N GLY A 320 11.75 -8.87 -9.93
CA GLY A 320 11.98 -7.95 -11.04
C GLY A 320 12.22 -6.50 -10.61
N GLN A 321 12.33 -6.22 -9.31
CA GLN A 321 12.67 -4.89 -8.81
C GLN A 321 14.16 -4.61 -9.05
N ARG A 322 14.48 -3.46 -9.69
CA ARG A 322 15.88 -3.06 -9.90
C ARG A 322 16.28 -1.92 -8.98
N HIS A 323 17.43 -2.07 -8.36
CA HIS A 323 18.01 -1.15 -7.37
C HIS A 323 19.38 -0.70 -7.85
N VAL A 324 19.60 0.61 -7.95
CA VAL A 324 20.90 1.16 -8.33
C VAL A 324 21.33 2.22 -7.35
N ARG A 325 22.55 2.09 -6.82
CA ARG A 325 23.12 3.07 -5.89
C ARG A 325 24.39 3.69 -6.45
N TRP A 326 24.52 4.99 -6.23
CA TRP A 326 25.73 5.76 -6.50
C TRP A 326 26.22 6.42 -5.22
N LYS A 327 27.53 6.54 -5.11
CA LYS A 327 28.18 7.38 -4.11
C LYS A 327 29.42 8.00 -4.75
N ASN A 328 29.41 9.32 -4.92
CA ASN A 328 30.57 10.01 -5.47
C ASN A 328 31.61 10.34 -4.36
N ALA A 329 32.80 10.75 -4.79
CA ALA A 329 33.90 11.10 -3.87
C ALA A 329 33.57 12.26 -2.93
N GLN A 330 32.63 13.13 -3.31
CA GLN A 330 32.16 14.28 -2.54
C GLN A 330 31.07 13.91 -1.51
N GLY A 331 30.76 12.62 -1.35
CA GLY A 331 29.80 12.10 -0.38
C GLY A 331 28.33 12.27 -0.78
N LEU A 332 28.05 12.63 -2.03
CA LEU A 332 26.70 12.65 -2.59
C LEU A 332 26.27 11.22 -2.91
N ASN A 333 25.07 10.87 -2.48
CA ASN A 333 24.46 9.57 -2.69
C ASN A 333 23.26 9.73 -3.63
N ALA A 334 23.06 8.73 -4.48
CA ALA A 334 21.81 8.57 -5.22
C ALA A 334 21.33 7.13 -5.14
N TYR A 335 20.02 6.95 -5.09
CA TYR A 335 19.39 5.64 -5.08
C TYR A 335 18.20 5.64 -6.05
N LEU A 336 18.29 4.83 -7.11
CA LEU A 336 17.25 4.63 -8.10
C LEU A 336 16.58 3.26 -7.90
N PHE A 337 15.26 3.25 -7.92
CA PHE A 337 14.41 2.07 -7.86
C PHE A 337 13.56 1.98 -9.12
N ASN A 338 13.45 0.77 -9.68
CA ASN A 338 12.42 0.41 -10.65
C ASN A 338 11.50 -0.63 -10.03
N PHE A 339 10.24 -0.26 -9.82
CA PHE A 339 9.20 -1.19 -9.39
C PHE A 339 8.47 -1.67 -10.64
N SER A 340 9.09 -2.61 -11.37
CA SER A 340 8.63 -3.07 -12.68
C SER A 340 7.15 -3.51 -12.69
N ASN A 341 6.68 -4.11 -11.58
CA ASN A 341 5.29 -4.57 -11.44
C ASN A 341 4.27 -3.45 -11.18
N TYR A 342 4.74 -2.24 -10.84
CA TYR A 342 3.89 -1.12 -10.42
C TYR A 342 4.00 0.10 -11.35
N ALA A 343 4.78 0.01 -12.43
CA ALA A 343 5.08 1.13 -13.33
C ALA A 343 5.46 2.38 -12.51
N GLU A 344 6.47 2.22 -11.66
CA GLU A 344 6.93 3.27 -10.77
C GLU A 344 8.47 3.31 -10.70
N ILE A 345 9.02 4.51 -10.85
CA ILE A 345 10.46 4.77 -10.73
C ILE A 345 10.67 5.81 -9.64
N ARG A 346 11.57 5.54 -8.69
CA ARG A 346 11.91 6.50 -7.63
C ARG A 346 13.41 6.75 -7.62
N LEU A 347 13.82 8.00 -7.70
CA LEU A 347 15.19 8.45 -7.57
C LEU A 347 15.32 9.33 -6.33
N TYR A 348 16.20 8.96 -5.41
CA TYR A 348 16.54 9.74 -4.24
C TYR A 348 17.95 10.30 -4.38
N ILE A 349 18.17 11.56 -4.01
CA ILE A 349 19.48 12.22 -4.04
C ILE A 349 19.68 12.97 -2.73
N TYR A 350 20.79 12.68 -2.05
CA TYR A 350 21.08 13.29 -0.76
C TYR A 350 22.57 13.30 -0.45
N LYS A 351 22.94 14.18 0.47
CA LYS A 351 24.27 14.23 1.09
C LYS A 351 24.08 14.26 2.60
N GLU A 352 24.79 13.37 3.30
CA GLU A 352 24.68 13.24 4.76
C GLU A 352 25.34 14.39 5.52
#